data_AF-A0A9P5M8T2-F1
#
_entry.id   AF-A0A9P5M8T2-F1
#
_cell.length_a   1.000
_cell.length_b   1.000
_cell.length_c   1.000
_cell.angle_alpha   90.00
_cell.angle_beta   90.00
_cell.angle_gamma   90.00
#
_symmetry.space_group_name_H-M   'P 1'
#
loop_
_entity.id
_entity.type
_entity.pdbx_description
1 polymer ?
#
loop_
_entity_poly.entity_id
_entity_poly.type
_entity_poly.pdbx_seq_one_letter_code
_entity_poly.pdbx_strand_id
1 'polypeptide(L)'
;MKSMVLQRMLDVSKKAISIASQDDSGVSSKAISNSLITPEKRFNYLERKATHDIGRPSSHTAFVQQFEKNLYQWVSESEITEDQNPNLAEDLWSFDESIPFLLSGFPKIFNRQAVKVRARCVQAFRKWRLFALGGQKQACFLPERNKKSGLKCMGLRNQVFKQFEEWDDNSCAASDFTVLFGLNSNIVRVTFCFLLETMQSEDLSGGANKEVSKAINTAKHLSSFDSKKIINSPLLQSIYVETLRMYVSVLMLRKTRQESKLDTWTVPSNIVVAVCNYTEYMNEKLWNPEGARESHPASTFWGRRFLKHPELKGPGKDHHEKENSEKRSETNQSEPAPVFSTQGLSCQWFPYGSGERICPGRHFAKHQILLTFAVLSTSFDIELQVVDGWKPKSDLKHFGYGVMPPDSQTPFRIRRRL
;
A
#
# COMPACT_ATOMS: atom_id res chain seq x y z
N MET A 1 18.17 4.79 -11.11
CA MET A 1 17.04 3.85 -11.09
C MET A 1 15.71 4.47 -11.46
N LYS A 2 15.34 5.66 -10.94
CA LYS A 2 14.16 6.40 -11.42
C LYS A 2 14.14 6.45 -12.96
N SER A 3 15.28 6.77 -13.58
CA SER A 3 15.47 6.74 -15.05
C SER A 3 15.18 5.37 -15.70
N MET A 4 15.57 4.26 -15.07
CA MET A 4 15.33 2.91 -15.59
C MET A 4 13.84 2.57 -15.53
N VAL A 5 13.15 2.89 -14.43
CA VAL A 5 11.70 2.67 -14.29
C VAL A 5 10.95 3.55 -15.30
N LEU A 6 11.26 4.85 -15.34
CA LEU A 6 10.67 5.78 -16.31
C LEU A 6 10.85 5.31 -17.76
N GLN A 7 12.05 4.84 -18.12
CA GLN A 7 12.32 4.38 -19.48
C GLN A 7 11.66 3.03 -19.79
N ARG A 8 11.89 2.03 -18.95
CA ARG A 8 11.57 0.63 -19.27
C ARG A 8 10.12 0.29 -18.95
N MET A 9 9.63 0.73 -17.80
CA MET A 9 8.26 0.47 -17.35
C MET A 9 7.25 1.41 -18.00
N LEU A 10 7.61 2.68 -18.22
CA LEU A 10 6.66 3.73 -18.59
C LEU A 10 6.88 4.35 -19.97
N ASP A 11 7.97 4.01 -20.66
CA ASP A 11 8.32 4.58 -21.98
C ASP A 11 8.41 6.11 -22.00
N VAL A 12 8.81 6.71 -20.88
CA VAL A 12 9.07 8.15 -20.77
C VAL A 12 10.24 8.52 -21.69
N SER A 13 10.14 9.67 -22.36
CA SER A 13 11.12 10.06 -23.36
C SER A 13 12.50 10.31 -22.75
N LYS A 14 13.57 10.12 -23.54
CA LYS A 14 14.95 10.37 -23.05
C LYS A 14 15.16 11.82 -22.61
N LYS A 15 14.50 12.77 -23.28
CA LYS A 15 14.52 14.20 -22.94
C LYS A 15 13.83 14.45 -21.60
N ALA A 16 12.65 13.89 -21.36
CA ALA A 16 12.00 13.97 -20.06
C ALA A 16 12.89 13.33 -18.97
N ILE A 17 13.42 12.13 -19.21
CA ILE A 17 14.30 11.43 -18.26
C ILE A 17 15.54 12.26 -17.90
N SER A 18 16.09 13.08 -18.81
CA SER A 18 17.28 13.88 -18.52
C SER A 18 17.03 14.85 -17.37
N ILE A 19 15.85 15.49 -17.33
CA ILE A 19 15.42 16.38 -16.24
C ILE A 19 15.49 15.68 -14.88
N ALA A 20 14.90 14.49 -14.77
CA ALA A 20 14.91 13.74 -13.51
C ALA A 20 16.31 13.20 -13.15
N SER A 21 17.16 12.94 -14.14
CA SER A 21 18.50 12.37 -13.93
C SER A 21 19.58 13.40 -13.61
N GLN A 22 19.42 14.63 -14.11
CA GLN A 22 20.35 15.75 -13.91
C GLN A 22 20.03 16.54 -12.65
N ASP A 23 18.79 16.45 -12.13
CA ASP A 23 18.45 17.03 -10.84
C ASP A 23 19.13 16.26 -9.69
N ASP A 24 20.27 16.79 -9.27
CA ASP A 24 21.06 16.32 -8.15
C ASP A 24 20.61 16.91 -6.81
N SER A 25 19.61 17.79 -6.76
CA SER A 25 19.16 18.46 -5.53
C SER A 25 18.48 17.53 -4.52
N GLY A 26 18.14 16.31 -4.93
CA GLY A 26 17.45 15.32 -4.10
C GLY A 26 15.95 15.54 -4.02
N VAL A 27 15.27 14.77 -3.17
CA VAL A 27 13.80 14.76 -3.09
C VAL A 27 13.23 15.39 -1.81
N SER A 28 14.10 15.80 -0.89
CA SER A 28 13.72 16.46 0.36
C SER A 28 13.36 17.94 0.14
N SER A 29 12.69 18.57 1.11
CA SER A 29 12.46 20.02 1.10
C SER A 29 13.76 20.82 1.10
N LYS A 30 14.79 20.35 1.82
CA LYS A 30 16.14 20.89 1.76
C LYS A 30 16.91 20.22 0.62
N ALA A 31 17.57 21.02 -0.20
CA ALA A 31 18.46 20.52 -1.25
C ALA A 31 19.68 19.82 -0.62
N ILE A 32 20.22 18.83 -1.33
CA ILE A 32 21.49 18.21 -0.97
C ILE A 32 22.59 19.28 -1.03
N SER A 33 23.53 19.23 -0.10
CA SER A 33 24.68 20.13 -0.07
C SER A 33 25.40 20.12 -1.42
N ASN A 34 25.80 21.32 -1.89
CA ASN A 34 26.51 21.55 -3.15
C ASN A 34 25.69 21.42 -4.44
N SER A 35 24.39 21.09 -4.37
CA SER A 35 23.51 21.17 -5.56
C SER A 35 23.35 22.64 -5.99
N LEU A 36 23.63 22.91 -7.27
CA LEU A 36 23.43 24.23 -7.89
C LEU A 36 22.04 24.42 -8.51
N ILE A 37 21.18 23.40 -8.45
CA ILE A 37 19.81 23.47 -8.97
C ILE A 37 18.97 24.45 -8.14
N THR A 38 18.46 25.49 -8.79
CA THR A 38 17.61 26.50 -8.15
C THR A 38 16.29 25.89 -7.68
N PRO A 39 15.64 26.42 -6.62
CA PRO A 39 14.44 25.82 -6.03
C PRO A 39 13.32 25.46 -7.03
N GLU A 40 13.12 26.28 -8.05
CA GLU A 40 12.08 26.13 -9.09
C GLU A 40 12.42 25.03 -10.10
N LYS A 41 13.70 24.65 -10.22
CA LYS A 41 14.18 23.61 -11.15
C LYS A 41 14.38 22.24 -10.47
N ARG A 42 14.05 22.11 -9.18
CA ARG A 42 14.20 20.87 -8.40
C ARG A 42 13.09 19.86 -8.73
N PHE A 43 13.07 19.37 -9.97
CA PHE A 43 12.04 18.48 -10.50
C PHE A 43 11.70 17.31 -9.58
N ASN A 44 12.70 16.59 -9.07
CA ASN A 44 12.52 15.41 -8.23
C ASN A 44 11.86 15.74 -6.89
N TYR A 45 12.18 16.91 -6.30
CA TYR A 45 11.48 17.40 -5.11
C TYR A 45 10.06 17.86 -5.43
N LEU A 46 9.87 18.64 -6.49
CA LEU A 46 8.57 19.21 -6.87
C LEU A 46 7.56 18.11 -7.25
N GLU A 47 7.97 17.15 -8.07
CA GLU A 47 7.15 16.00 -8.47
C GLU A 47 6.80 15.12 -7.26
N ARG A 48 7.76 14.88 -6.36
CA ARG A 48 7.51 14.17 -5.11
C ARG A 48 6.52 14.94 -4.23
N LYS A 49 6.75 16.24 -4.02
CA LYS A 49 5.89 17.09 -3.19
C LYS A 49 4.46 17.09 -3.70
N ALA A 50 4.26 17.23 -5.01
CA ALA A 50 2.95 17.17 -5.65
C ALA A 50 2.27 15.80 -5.43
N THR A 51 3.02 14.71 -5.55
CA THR A 51 2.49 13.35 -5.35
C THR A 51 2.17 13.05 -3.89
N HIS A 52 3.01 13.50 -2.96
CA HIS A 52 2.83 13.30 -1.53
C HIS A 52 1.67 14.11 -0.94
N ASP A 53 1.08 15.05 -1.69
CA ASP A 53 -0.17 15.73 -1.31
C ASP A 53 -1.29 14.71 -1.04
N ILE A 54 -1.29 13.54 -1.68
CA ILE A 54 -2.27 12.46 -1.39
C ILE A 54 -2.28 12.03 0.09
N GLY A 55 -1.14 12.15 0.78
CA GLY A 55 -1.00 11.81 2.20
C GLY A 55 -1.22 13.01 3.13
N ARG A 56 -1.47 14.21 2.60
CA ARG A 56 -1.79 15.39 3.40
C ARG A 56 -3.14 15.17 4.10
N PRO A 57 -3.32 15.55 5.38
CA PRO A 57 -4.55 15.24 6.12
C PRO A 57 -5.86 15.63 5.41
N SER A 58 -5.93 16.82 4.78
CA SER A 58 -7.12 17.27 4.05
C SER A 58 -7.40 16.43 2.80
N SER A 59 -6.37 16.21 1.98
CA SER A 59 -6.45 15.43 0.74
C SER A 59 -6.77 13.96 1.01
N HIS A 60 -6.10 13.38 2.01
CA HIS A 60 -6.34 12.02 2.48
C HIS A 60 -7.79 11.85 2.95
N THR A 61 -8.29 12.79 3.78
CA THR A 61 -9.68 12.74 4.27
C THR A 61 -10.68 12.81 3.11
N ALA A 62 -10.50 13.74 2.17
CA ALA A 62 -11.37 13.85 1.00
C ALA A 62 -11.33 12.58 0.13
N PHE A 63 -10.16 11.95 0.02
CA PHE A 63 -10.01 10.72 -0.76
C PHE A 63 -10.66 9.51 -0.09
N VAL A 64 -10.46 9.32 1.22
CA VAL A 64 -11.13 8.28 2.02
C VAL A 64 -12.64 8.41 1.94
N GLN A 65 -13.18 9.62 2.11
CA GLN A 65 -14.63 9.85 2.02
C GLN A 65 -15.20 9.46 0.65
N GLN A 66 -14.48 9.77 -0.44
CA GLN A 66 -14.93 9.40 -1.77
C GLN A 66 -14.83 7.89 -2.02
N PHE A 67 -13.77 7.25 -1.52
CA PHE A 67 -13.62 5.80 -1.58
C PHE A 67 -14.75 5.10 -0.83
N GLU A 68 -15.03 5.51 0.41
CA GLU A 68 -16.15 4.98 1.20
C GLU A 68 -17.49 5.13 0.48
N LYS A 69 -17.75 6.33 -0.06
CA LYS A 69 -18.96 6.58 -0.86
C LYS A 69 -19.09 5.59 -2.01
N ASN A 70 -18.03 5.43 -2.81
CA ASN A 70 -18.03 4.53 -3.96
C ASN A 70 -18.15 3.07 -3.53
N LEU A 71 -17.42 2.66 -2.50
CA LEU A 71 -17.43 1.30 -1.99
C LEU A 71 -18.84 0.89 -1.56
N TYR A 72 -19.56 1.76 -0.83
CA TYR A 72 -20.93 1.49 -0.43
C TYR A 72 -21.91 1.53 -1.59
N GLN A 73 -21.72 2.47 -2.53
CA GLN A 73 -22.54 2.57 -3.74
C GLN A 73 -22.41 1.32 -4.62
N TRP A 74 -21.20 0.80 -4.82
CA TRP A 74 -20.96 -0.40 -5.62
C TRP A 74 -21.63 -1.64 -5.02
N VAL A 75 -21.69 -1.74 -3.70
CA VAL A 75 -22.39 -2.83 -3.01
C VAL A 75 -23.91 -2.74 -3.17
N SER A 76 -24.46 -1.53 -3.26
CA SER A 76 -25.89 -1.33 -3.47
C SER A 76 -26.31 -1.51 -4.92
N GLU A 77 -25.53 -0.97 -5.86
CA GLU A 77 -25.92 -0.87 -7.27
C GLU A 77 -25.38 -2.05 -8.11
N SER A 78 -24.29 -2.71 -7.69
CA SER A 78 -23.62 -3.78 -8.44
C SER A 78 -23.27 -3.42 -9.90
N GLU A 79 -23.26 -2.12 -10.25
CA GLU A 79 -22.90 -1.62 -11.57
C GLU A 79 -21.58 -0.82 -11.49
N ILE A 80 -20.63 -1.16 -12.35
CA ILE A 80 -19.41 -0.37 -12.60
C ILE A 80 -19.55 0.20 -14.01
N THR A 81 -19.80 1.50 -14.13
CA THR A 81 -19.84 2.16 -15.43
C THR A 81 -18.42 2.47 -15.92
N GLU A 82 -18.03 1.91 -17.06
CA GLU A 82 -16.78 2.24 -17.76
C GLU A 82 -17.07 3.09 -19.01
N ASP A 83 -17.26 4.40 -18.83
CA ASP A 83 -17.82 5.26 -19.89
C ASP A 83 -16.78 5.87 -20.85
N GLN A 84 -15.50 5.98 -20.46
CA GLN A 84 -14.47 6.65 -21.30
C GLN A 84 -13.38 5.73 -21.86
N ASN A 85 -13.05 4.62 -21.19
CA ASN A 85 -12.04 3.66 -21.64
C ASN A 85 -12.42 2.24 -21.16
N PRO A 86 -13.27 1.51 -21.90
CA PRO A 86 -13.90 0.26 -21.45
C PRO A 86 -12.95 -0.94 -21.31
N ASN A 87 -11.67 -0.78 -21.68
CA ASN A 87 -10.65 -1.81 -21.55
C ASN A 87 -9.52 -1.40 -20.60
N LEU A 88 -9.63 -0.24 -19.93
CA LEU A 88 -8.52 0.28 -19.11
C LEU A 88 -8.26 -0.61 -17.89
N ALA A 89 -9.30 -1.20 -17.31
CA ALA A 89 -9.15 -2.13 -16.19
C ALA A 89 -8.38 -3.39 -16.63
N GLU A 90 -8.78 -4.03 -17.74
CA GLU A 90 -8.10 -5.20 -18.31
C GLU A 90 -6.66 -4.89 -18.75
N ASP A 91 -6.45 -3.74 -19.38
CA ASP A 91 -5.13 -3.28 -19.79
C ASP A 91 -4.23 -2.99 -18.58
N LEU A 92 -4.78 -2.44 -17.49
CA LEU A 92 -4.03 -2.23 -16.25
C LEU A 92 -3.55 -3.56 -15.64
N TRP A 93 -4.39 -4.59 -15.63
CA TRP A 93 -4.01 -5.93 -15.16
C TRP A 93 -2.97 -6.58 -16.05
N SER A 94 -3.18 -6.54 -17.37
CA SER A 94 -2.21 -7.04 -18.35
C SER A 94 -0.86 -6.30 -18.24
N PHE A 95 -0.89 -5.02 -17.92
CA PHE A 95 0.31 -4.21 -17.70
C PHE A 95 1.03 -4.62 -16.42
N ASP A 96 0.28 -4.79 -15.33
CA ASP A 96 0.77 -5.19 -14.01
C ASP A 96 1.48 -6.55 -14.05
N GLU A 97 0.89 -7.55 -14.72
CA GLU A 97 1.51 -8.86 -14.96
C GLU A 97 2.81 -8.78 -15.79
N SER A 98 2.90 -7.77 -16.66
CA SER A 98 4.04 -7.56 -17.55
C SER A 98 5.21 -6.83 -16.88
N ILE A 99 5.07 -6.34 -15.65
CA ILE A 99 6.09 -5.54 -14.95
C ILE A 99 7.45 -6.23 -14.88
N PRO A 100 7.58 -7.53 -14.50
CA PRO A 100 8.86 -8.21 -14.47
C PRO A 100 9.56 -8.20 -15.83
N PHE A 101 8.81 -8.45 -16.91
CA PHE A 101 9.32 -8.37 -18.28
C PHE A 101 9.76 -6.93 -18.62
N LEU A 102 8.91 -5.93 -18.39
CA LEU A 102 9.20 -4.54 -18.72
C LEU A 102 10.46 -4.04 -17.99
N LEU A 103 10.67 -4.41 -16.72
CA LEU A 103 11.83 -3.96 -15.95
C LEU A 103 13.12 -4.73 -16.25
N SER A 104 13.03 -6.00 -16.63
CA SER A 104 14.19 -6.85 -16.96
C SER A 104 15.10 -6.24 -18.03
N GLY A 105 14.54 -5.45 -18.96
CA GLY A 105 15.26 -4.87 -20.09
C GLY A 105 15.44 -5.82 -21.26
N PHE A 106 14.73 -6.96 -21.29
CA PHE A 106 14.69 -7.82 -22.47
C PHE A 106 14.23 -7.05 -23.72
N PRO A 107 14.76 -7.39 -24.91
CA PRO A 107 14.29 -6.84 -26.17
C PRO A 107 12.77 -6.93 -26.33
N LYS A 108 12.16 -5.85 -26.83
CA LYS A 108 10.70 -5.71 -27.05
C LYS A 108 10.08 -6.84 -27.87
N ILE A 109 10.86 -7.52 -28.70
CA ILE A 109 10.40 -8.64 -29.54
C ILE A 109 9.98 -9.86 -28.72
N PHE A 110 10.55 -10.08 -27.53
CA PHE A 110 10.25 -11.24 -26.70
C PHE A 110 8.89 -11.17 -26.00
N ASN A 111 8.32 -9.97 -25.86
CA ASN A 111 6.94 -9.81 -25.40
C ASN A 111 6.37 -8.51 -25.99
N ARG A 112 5.96 -8.59 -27.26
CA ARG A 112 5.33 -7.45 -27.96
C ARG A 112 4.00 -7.06 -27.34
N GLN A 113 3.30 -8.00 -26.69
CA GLN A 113 2.02 -7.73 -26.06
C GLN A 113 2.19 -6.79 -24.85
N ALA A 114 3.16 -7.03 -23.98
CA ALA A 114 3.49 -6.13 -22.87
C ALA A 114 3.74 -4.69 -23.33
N VAL A 115 4.45 -4.51 -24.45
CA VAL A 115 4.72 -3.18 -25.03
C VAL A 115 3.45 -2.52 -25.55
N LYS A 116 2.57 -3.29 -26.24
CA LYS A 116 1.29 -2.79 -26.75
C LYS A 116 0.35 -2.39 -25.62
N VAL A 117 0.22 -3.23 -24.59
CA VAL A 117 -0.60 -2.98 -23.41
C VAL A 117 -0.14 -1.69 -22.71
N ARG A 118 1.15 -1.57 -22.42
CA ARG A 118 1.74 -0.34 -21.85
C ARG A 118 1.36 0.90 -22.67
N ALA A 119 1.47 0.84 -24.00
CA ALA A 119 1.11 1.95 -24.87
C ALA A 119 -0.38 2.30 -24.80
N ARG A 120 -1.28 1.31 -24.70
CA ARG A 120 -2.73 1.54 -24.52
C ARG A 120 -3.04 2.22 -23.20
N CYS A 121 -2.43 1.78 -22.10
CA CYS A 121 -2.57 2.44 -20.79
C CYS A 121 -2.16 3.91 -20.83
N VAL A 122 -0.98 4.20 -21.42
CA VAL A 122 -0.48 5.58 -21.57
C VAL A 122 -1.41 6.40 -22.46
N GLN A 123 -1.91 5.82 -23.56
CA GLN A 123 -2.84 6.48 -24.46
C GLN A 123 -4.19 6.81 -23.78
N ALA A 124 -4.71 5.90 -22.95
CA ALA A 124 -5.91 6.16 -22.15
C ALA A 124 -5.70 7.35 -21.20
N PHE A 125 -4.53 7.41 -20.54
CA PHE A 125 -4.17 8.56 -19.69
C PHE A 125 -3.95 9.84 -20.49
N ARG A 126 -3.47 9.77 -21.72
CA ARG A 126 -3.39 10.95 -22.60
C ARG A 126 -4.77 11.51 -22.90
N LYS A 127 -5.74 10.65 -23.24
CA LYS A 127 -7.15 11.05 -23.44
C LYS A 127 -7.75 11.66 -22.16
N TRP A 128 -7.55 10.99 -21.02
CA TRP A 128 -8.01 11.49 -19.73
C TRP A 128 -7.39 12.86 -19.40
N ARG A 129 -6.09 13.05 -19.61
CA ARG A 129 -5.41 14.34 -19.37
C ARG A 129 -6.00 15.45 -20.25
N LEU A 130 -6.24 15.18 -21.53
CA LEU A 130 -6.88 16.14 -22.44
C LEU A 130 -8.27 16.56 -21.92
N PHE A 131 -9.09 15.60 -21.49
CA PHE A 131 -10.42 15.87 -20.94
C PHE A 131 -10.36 16.59 -19.58
N ALA A 132 -9.51 16.12 -18.68
CA ALA A 132 -9.51 16.49 -17.27
C ALA A 132 -8.68 17.73 -16.96
N LEU A 133 -7.61 17.96 -17.72
CA LEU A 133 -6.59 18.98 -17.49
C LEU A 133 -6.37 19.88 -18.72
N GLY A 134 -6.93 19.53 -19.88
CA GLY A 134 -6.86 20.33 -21.10
C GLY A 134 -7.52 21.70 -20.91
N GLY A 135 -6.86 22.75 -21.40
CA GLY A 135 -7.35 24.12 -21.31
C GLY A 135 -7.38 24.73 -19.90
N GLN A 136 -6.95 24.01 -18.85
CA GLN A 136 -6.87 24.58 -17.51
C GLN A 136 -5.70 25.58 -17.42
N LYS A 137 -6.03 26.85 -17.16
CA LYS A 137 -5.06 27.85 -16.72
C LYS A 137 -4.47 27.43 -15.38
N GLN A 138 -3.23 27.84 -15.13
CA GLN A 138 -2.58 27.65 -13.84
C GLN A 138 -3.42 28.31 -12.75
N ALA A 139 -4.06 27.51 -11.90
CA ALA A 139 -4.87 28.02 -10.81
C ALA A 139 -4.01 28.27 -9.56
N CYS A 140 -4.20 29.40 -8.90
CA CYS A 140 -3.57 29.70 -7.60
C CYS A 140 -4.07 28.77 -6.48
N PHE A 141 -5.27 28.20 -6.65
CA PHE A 141 -5.88 27.28 -5.70
C PHE A 141 -6.41 26.03 -6.43
N LEU A 142 -6.16 24.85 -5.85
CA LEU A 142 -6.69 23.58 -6.31
C LEU A 142 -7.53 22.96 -5.18
N PRO A 143 -8.80 22.60 -5.43
CA PRO A 143 -9.61 21.93 -4.43
C PRO A 143 -9.05 20.55 -4.13
N GLU A 144 -9.27 20.04 -2.91
CA GLU A 144 -8.84 18.68 -2.51
C GLU A 144 -9.44 17.60 -3.41
N ARG A 145 -10.61 17.89 -3.99
CA ARG A 145 -11.29 17.08 -4.99
C ARG A 145 -11.73 17.94 -6.16
N ASN A 146 -11.45 17.45 -7.37
CA ASN A 146 -11.95 18.02 -8.62
C ASN A 146 -12.84 16.99 -9.35
N LYS A 147 -13.99 17.42 -9.87
CA LYS A 147 -14.92 16.52 -10.58
C LYS A 147 -14.32 15.92 -11.86
N LYS A 148 -13.42 16.64 -12.53
CA LYS A 148 -12.78 16.21 -13.78
C LYS A 148 -11.45 15.49 -13.52
N SER A 149 -10.55 16.13 -12.77
CA SER A 149 -9.18 15.62 -12.56
C SER A 149 -9.00 14.74 -11.34
N GLY A 150 -10.06 14.52 -10.55
CA GLY A 150 -10.01 13.68 -9.35
C GLY A 150 -9.17 14.31 -8.23
N LEU A 151 -8.09 13.64 -7.86
CA LEU A 151 -7.23 14.04 -6.74
C LEU A 151 -6.50 15.36 -7.03
N LYS A 152 -6.37 16.20 -5.99
CA LYS A 152 -5.58 17.44 -6.05
C LYS A 152 -4.14 17.23 -6.51
N CYS A 153 -3.52 16.11 -6.12
CA CYS A 153 -2.17 15.76 -6.54
C CYS A 153 -2.04 15.69 -8.07
N MET A 154 -3.10 15.32 -8.82
CA MET A 154 -3.08 15.31 -10.28
C MET A 154 -2.97 16.72 -10.85
N GLY A 155 -3.70 17.67 -10.27
CA GLY A 155 -3.59 19.09 -10.60
C GLY A 155 -2.18 19.61 -10.29
N LEU A 156 -1.66 19.35 -9.08
CA LEU A 156 -0.32 19.78 -8.67
C LEU A 156 0.78 19.19 -9.57
N ARG A 157 0.68 17.92 -9.94
CA ARG A 157 1.62 17.26 -10.87
C ARG A 157 1.58 17.91 -12.25
N ASN A 158 0.39 18.22 -12.75
CA ASN A 158 0.23 18.96 -14.00
C ASN A 158 0.90 20.34 -13.95
N GLN A 159 0.79 21.05 -12.82
CA GLN A 159 1.47 22.32 -12.60
C GLN A 159 3.00 22.18 -12.61
N VAL A 160 3.53 21.08 -12.05
CA VAL A 160 4.97 20.78 -12.09
C VAL A 160 5.39 20.48 -13.52
N PHE A 161 4.71 19.57 -14.23
CA PHE A 161 5.12 19.18 -15.58
C PHE A 161 5.14 20.33 -16.58
N LYS A 162 4.21 21.29 -16.47
CA LYS A 162 4.21 22.50 -17.32
C LYS A 162 5.44 23.40 -17.14
N GLN A 163 6.23 23.22 -16.09
CA GLN A 163 7.47 23.99 -15.86
C GLN A 163 8.67 23.42 -16.61
N PHE A 164 8.56 22.20 -17.16
CA PHE A 164 9.66 21.49 -17.80
C PHE A 164 9.25 21.10 -19.22
N GLU A 165 9.68 21.88 -20.21
CA GLU A 165 9.30 21.69 -21.62
C GLU A 165 9.71 20.31 -22.17
N GLU A 166 10.78 19.74 -21.63
CA GLU A 166 11.26 18.40 -21.99
C GLU A 166 10.34 17.29 -21.47
N TRP A 167 9.47 17.57 -20.50
CA TRP A 167 8.50 16.63 -19.95
C TRP A 167 7.23 16.59 -20.82
N ASP A 168 7.38 16.03 -22.02
CA ASP A 168 6.35 15.99 -23.06
C ASP A 168 5.00 15.37 -22.64
N ASP A 169 3.98 15.55 -23.48
CA ASP A 169 2.61 15.02 -23.28
C ASP A 169 2.59 13.52 -22.93
N ASN A 170 3.41 12.73 -23.61
CA ASN A 170 3.47 11.28 -23.41
C ASN A 170 4.07 10.96 -22.04
N SER A 171 5.13 11.66 -21.65
CA SER A 171 5.81 11.56 -20.36
C SER A 171 4.89 11.99 -19.21
N CYS A 172 4.08 13.03 -19.42
CA CYS A 172 3.03 13.43 -18.50
C CYS A 172 1.97 12.33 -18.31
N ALA A 173 1.44 11.79 -19.42
CA ALA A 173 0.43 10.73 -19.40
C ALA A 173 0.96 9.46 -18.71
N ALA A 174 2.17 9.02 -19.06
CA ALA A 174 2.80 7.85 -18.45
C ALA A 174 3.07 8.05 -16.95
N SER A 175 3.49 9.26 -16.56
CA SER A 175 3.72 9.60 -15.15
C SER A 175 2.42 9.59 -14.35
N ASP A 176 1.31 10.06 -14.91
CA ASP A 176 0.00 10.05 -14.23
C ASP A 176 -0.65 8.67 -14.21
N PHE A 177 -0.48 7.88 -15.27
CA PHE A 177 -0.85 6.46 -15.27
C PHE A 177 -0.18 5.71 -14.11
N THR A 178 1.07 6.05 -13.78
CA THR A 178 1.79 5.46 -12.66
C THR A 178 1.12 5.73 -11.31
N VAL A 179 0.40 6.85 -11.16
CA VAL A 179 -0.38 7.14 -9.94
C VAL A 179 -1.55 6.17 -9.84
N LEU A 180 -2.29 5.93 -10.92
CA LEU A 180 -3.36 4.93 -10.94
C LEU A 180 -2.82 3.53 -10.66
N PHE A 181 -1.74 3.14 -11.36
CA PHE A 181 -1.06 1.87 -11.12
C PHE A 181 -0.65 1.70 -9.65
N GLY A 182 0.00 2.71 -9.06
CA GLY A 182 0.44 2.70 -7.67
C GLY A 182 -0.71 2.67 -6.65
N LEU A 183 -1.89 3.18 -7.02
CA LEU A 183 -3.11 3.13 -6.20
C LEU A 183 -3.86 1.80 -6.26
N ASN A 184 -3.55 0.92 -7.24
CA ASN A 184 -4.33 -0.29 -7.51
C ASN A 184 -3.51 -1.59 -7.42
N SER A 185 -2.33 -1.66 -8.05
CA SER A 185 -1.57 -2.91 -8.21
C SER A 185 -1.32 -3.62 -6.88
N ASN A 186 -0.62 -2.96 -5.95
CA ASN A 186 -0.33 -3.55 -4.64
C ASN A 186 -1.60 -3.72 -3.79
N ILE A 187 -2.55 -2.79 -3.86
CA ILE A 187 -3.68 -2.79 -2.93
C ILE A 187 -4.63 -3.95 -3.18
N VAL A 188 -4.94 -4.26 -4.43
CA VAL A 188 -5.85 -5.35 -4.75
C VAL A 188 -5.21 -6.68 -4.36
N ARG A 189 -3.93 -6.88 -4.70
CA ARG A 189 -3.19 -8.10 -4.36
C ARG A 189 -3.12 -8.34 -2.85
N VAL A 190 -2.79 -7.33 -2.05
CA VAL A 190 -2.72 -7.50 -0.59
C VAL A 190 -4.10 -7.64 0.03
N THR A 191 -5.13 -7.00 -0.53
CA THR A 191 -6.52 -7.18 -0.07
C THR A 191 -6.97 -8.62 -0.29
N PHE A 192 -6.62 -9.21 -1.43
CA PHE A 192 -6.84 -10.63 -1.71
C PHE A 192 -6.11 -11.53 -0.69
N CYS A 193 -4.80 -11.31 -0.45
CA CYS A 193 -4.07 -12.11 0.53
C CYS A 193 -4.65 -11.96 1.95
N PHE A 194 -5.05 -10.74 2.34
CA PHE A 194 -5.70 -10.49 3.63
C PHE A 194 -7.00 -11.30 3.77
N LEU A 195 -7.86 -11.27 2.74
CA LEU A 195 -9.10 -12.03 2.71
C LEU A 195 -8.83 -13.53 2.82
N LEU A 196 -7.92 -14.04 1.99
CA LEU A 196 -7.57 -15.45 1.96
C LEU A 196 -7.10 -15.95 3.33
N GLU A 197 -6.11 -15.27 3.93
CA GLU A 197 -5.55 -15.66 5.23
C GLU A 197 -6.57 -15.59 6.36
N THR A 198 -7.46 -14.60 6.31
CA THR A 198 -8.51 -14.46 7.31
C THR A 198 -9.56 -15.55 7.18
N MET A 199 -9.95 -15.89 5.95
CA MET A 199 -11.01 -16.86 5.67
C MET A 199 -10.58 -18.32 5.82
N GLN A 200 -9.29 -18.61 5.68
CA GLN A 200 -8.75 -19.96 5.88
C GLN A 200 -8.74 -20.40 7.36
N SER A 201 -9.02 -19.49 8.29
CA SER A 201 -9.07 -19.78 9.72
C SER A 201 -10.42 -19.37 10.29
N GLU A 202 -11.16 -20.33 10.86
CA GLU A 202 -12.41 -20.06 11.57
C GLU A 202 -12.21 -19.12 12.78
N ASP A 203 -11.08 -19.25 13.48
CA ASP A 203 -10.72 -18.34 14.58
C ASP A 203 -10.52 -16.91 14.08
N LEU A 204 -9.71 -16.72 13.02
CA LEU A 204 -9.44 -15.38 12.49
C LEU A 204 -10.69 -14.76 11.87
N SER A 205 -11.42 -15.50 11.03
CA SER A 205 -12.66 -15.03 10.42
C SER A 205 -13.72 -14.70 11.47
N GLY A 206 -13.92 -15.57 12.47
CA GLY A 206 -14.84 -15.33 13.58
C GLY A 206 -14.45 -14.11 14.42
N GLY A 207 -13.17 -13.95 14.75
CA GLY A 207 -12.67 -12.79 15.48
C GLY A 207 -12.78 -11.49 14.68
N ALA A 208 -12.39 -11.50 13.42
CA ALA A 208 -12.43 -10.34 12.53
C ALA A 208 -13.88 -9.88 12.28
N ASN A 209 -14.81 -10.81 12.06
CA ASN A 209 -16.22 -10.51 11.91
C ASN A 209 -16.81 -9.88 13.18
N LYS A 210 -16.46 -10.39 14.37
CA LYS A 210 -16.88 -9.78 15.65
C LYS A 210 -16.38 -8.34 15.80
N GLU A 211 -15.16 -8.05 15.36
CA GLU A 211 -14.61 -6.69 15.36
C GLU A 211 -15.33 -5.78 14.35
N VAL A 212 -15.60 -6.26 13.14
CA VAL A 212 -16.39 -5.53 12.13
C VAL A 212 -17.79 -5.22 12.63
N SER A 213 -18.48 -6.19 13.26
CA SER A 213 -19.85 -5.99 13.79
C SER A 213 -19.95 -4.84 14.80
N LYS A 214 -18.90 -4.59 15.60
CA LYS A 214 -18.85 -3.47 16.56
C LYS A 214 -18.76 -2.09 15.91
N ALA A 215 -18.44 -2.05 14.61
CA ALA A 215 -18.26 -0.83 13.84
C ALA A 215 -19.42 -0.55 12.86
N ILE A 216 -20.44 -1.42 12.79
CA ILE A 216 -21.60 -1.19 11.93
C ILE A 216 -22.39 0.02 12.45
N ASN A 217 -22.65 0.99 11.58
CA ASN A 217 -23.57 2.10 11.89
C ASN A 217 -25.01 1.65 11.61
N THR A 218 -25.75 1.32 12.66
CA THR A 218 -27.17 0.93 12.58
C THR A 218 -28.11 2.05 12.11
N ALA A 219 -27.62 3.30 12.03
CA ALA A 219 -28.42 4.49 11.73
C ALA A 219 -28.59 4.79 10.22
N LYS A 220 -28.00 4.00 9.31
CA LYS A 220 -28.11 4.24 7.85
C LYS A 220 -28.72 3.02 7.14
N HIS A 221 -29.53 3.28 6.12
CA HIS A 221 -30.17 2.25 5.27
C HIS A 221 -29.17 1.38 4.48
N LEU A 222 -27.91 1.83 4.32
CA LEU A 222 -26.81 0.99 3.86
C LEU A 222 -25.90 0.62 5.05
N SER A 223 -25.36 -0.59 5.02
CA SER A 223 -24.30 -1.09 5.92
C SER A 223 -23.04 -0.23 5.82
N SER A 224 -23.08 0.96 6.40
CA SER A 224 -21.94 1.86 6.51
C SER A 224 -21.21 1.59 7.82
N PHE A 225 -19.89 1.73 7.82
CA PHE A 225 -19.06 1.49 9.00
C PHE A 225 -18.56 2.78 9.61
N ASP A 226 -18.37 2.79 10.92
CA ASP A 226 -17.47 3.73 11.57
C ASP A 226 -16.03 3.34 11.16
N SER A 227 -15.52 4.02 10.13
CA SER A 227 -14.21 3.70 9.57
C SER A 227 -13.08 3.86 10.58
N LYS A 228 -13.23 4.75 11.58
CA LYS A 228 -12.24 4.90 12.66
C LYS A 228 -12.20 3.66 13.55
N LYS A 229 -13.34 3.03 13.84
CA LYS A 229 -13.36 1.77 14.59
C LYS A 229 -12.71 0.64 13.80
N ILE A 230 -13.03 0.52 12.51
CA ILE A 230 -12.44 -0.51 11.63
C ILE A 230 -10.91 -0.38 11.55
N ILE A 231 -10.39 0.81 11.22
CA ILE A 231 -8.95 0.99 11.04
C ILE A 231 -8.13 0.89 12.34
N ASN A 232 -8.76 1.08 13.49
CA ASN A 232 -8.11 0.97 14.80
C ASN A 232 -8.44 -0.34 15.51
N SER A 233 -9.08 -1.28 14.82
CA SER A 233 -9.45 -2.56 15.41
C SER A 233 -8.22 -3.45 15.65
N PRO A 234 -8.01 -4.02 16.85
CA PRO A 234 -6.77 -4.73 17.18
C PRO A 234 -6.47 -5.92 16.25
N LEU A 235 -7.40 -6.87 16.11
CA LEU A 235 -7.17 -8.07 15.30
C LEU A 235 -7.07 -7.73 13.82
N LEU A 236 -7.95 -6.86 13.29
CA LEU A 236 -7.86 -6.44 11.88
C LEU A 236 -6.50 -5.79 11.56
N GLN A 237 -5.97 -4.96 12.47
CA GLN A 237 -4.63 -4.39 12.31
C GLN A 237 -3.54 -5.46 12.35
N SER A 238 -3.64 -6.43 13.27
CA SER A 238 -2.66 -7.51 13.37
C SER A 238 -2.63 -8.37 12.10
N ILE A 239 -3.80 -8.79 11.59
CA ILE A 239 -3.91 -9.52 10.32
C ILE A 239 -3.34 -8.70 9.16
N TYR A 240 -3.65 -7.40 9.11
CA TYR A 240 -3.15 -6.50 8.06
C TYR A 240 -1.63 -6.37 8.07
N VAL A 241 -1.03 -6.18 9.25
CA VAL A 241 0.42 -6.05 9.40
C VAL A 241 1.13 -7.37 9.08
N GLU A 242 0.55 -8.51 9.49
CA GLU A 242 1.06 -9.83 9.16
C GLU A 242 0.95 -10.13 7.66
N THR A 243 -0.16 -9.75 7.02
CA THR A 243 -0.34 -9.88 5.57
C THR A 243 0.75 -9.10 4.84
N LEU A 244 1.02 -7.86 5.26
CA LEU A 244 2.12 -7.09 4.67
C LEU A 244 3.49 -7.73 4.91
N ARG A 245 3.72 -8.35 6.07
CA ARG A 245 4.96 -9.07 6.36
C ARG A 245 5.15 -10.27 5.44
N MET A 246 4.09 -11.04 5.19
CA MET A 246 4.17 -12.27 4.40
C MET A 246 4.29 -12.01 2.90
N TYR A 247 3.57 -11.02 2.37
CA TYR A 247 3.36 -10.90 0.92
C TYR A 247 4.05 -9.71 0.27
N VAL A 248 4.55 -8.73 1.04
CA VAL A 248 5.25 -7.57 0.47
C VAL A 248 6.75 -7.84 0.43
N SER A 249 7.30 -7.86 -0.77
CA SER A 249 8.74 -7.83 -1.05
C SER A 249 9.08 -6.59 -1.86
N VAL A 250 9.81 -5.66 -1.24
CA VAL A 250 10.29 -4.41 -1.85
C VAL A 250 11.80 -4.33 -1.81
N LEU A 251 12.38 -3.92 -2.94
CA LEU A 251 13.79 -3.55 -3.03
C LEU A 251 13.94 -2.04 -2.99
N MET A 252 14.39 -1.52 -1.85
CA MET A 252 14.72 -0.11 -1.70
C MET A 252 16.12 0.16 -2.22
N LEU A 253 16.17 0.83 -3.37
CA LEU A 253 17.42 0.99 -4.11
C LEU A 253 17.92 2.43 -3.98
N ARG A 254 19.20 2.58 -3.64
CA ARG A 254 19.92 3.87 -3.53
C ARG A 254 21.18 3.81 -4.37
N LYS A 255 21.62 4.95 -4.89
CA LYS A 255 22.90 5.06 -5.59
C LYS A 255 23.79 5.98 -4.77
N THR A 256 24.96 5.51 -4.37
CA THR A 256 25.92 6.33 -3.63
C THR A 256 26.44 7.44 -4.55
N ARG A 257 26.61 8.63 -3.99
CA ARG A 257 27.14 9.81 -4.71
C ARG A 257 28.60 10.07 -4.39
N GLN A 258 29.01 9.65 -3.21
CA GLN A 258 30.35 9.73 -2.67
C GLN A 258 30.62 8.44 -1.91
N GLU A 259 31.89 8.22 -1.58
CA GLU A 259 32.23 7.18 -0.62
C GLU A 259 31.45 7.41 0.69
N SER A 260 30.82 6.35 1.18
CA SER A 260 29.93 6.39 2.33
C SER A 260 30.28 5.26 3.28
N LYS A 261 30.33 5.54 4.58
CA LYS A 261 30.50 4.51 5.61
C LYS A 261 29.14 3.97 6.02
N LEU A 262 28.98 2.65 5.98
CA LEU A 262 27.82 1.93 6.53
C LEU A 262 28.33 1.01 7.64
N ASP A 263 28.27 1.50 8.88
CA ASP A 263 28.90 0.84 10.02
C ASP A 263 30.40 0.57 9.73
N THR A 264 30.85 -0.68 9.78
CA THR A 264 32.23 -1.10 9.49
C THR A 264 32.56 -1.13 7.99
N TRP A 265 31.55 -1.01 7.11
CA TRP A 265 31.72 -1.12 5.67
C TRP A 265 32.00 0.22 5.02
N THR A 266 32.88 0.22 4.02
CA THR A 266 33.12 1.37 3.14
C THR A 266 32.47 1.10 1.79
N VAL A 267 31.47 1.89 1.43
CA VAL A 267 30.75 1.76 0.15
C VAL A 267 31.28 2.83 -0.80
N PRO A 268 31.85 2.44 -1.96
CA PRO A 268 32.35 3.39 -2.95
C PRO A 268 31.27 4.32 -3.49
N SER A 269 31.68 5.43 -4.11
CA SER A 269 30.78 6.28 -4.90
C SER A 269 30.25 5.54 -6.13
N ASN A 270 29.11 5.98 -6.66
CA ASN A 270 28.51 5.48 -7.90
C ASN A 270 28.01 4.01 -7.89
N ILE A 271 27.90 3.38 -6.71
CA ILE A 271 27.39 2.02 -6.53
C ILE A 271 25.90 2.03 -6.17
N VAL A 272 25.16 1.02 -6.61
CA VAL A 272 23.76 0.81 -6.22
C VAL A 272 23.71 -0.08 -4.97
N VAL A 273 23.14 0.46 -3.89
CA VAL A 273 22.84 -0.26 -2.64
C VAL A 273 21.37 -0.68 -2.66
N ALA A 274 21.11 -1.93 -2.33
CA ALA A 274 19.78 -2.51 -2.21
C ALA A 274 19.49 -2.88 -0.76
N VAL A 275 18.33 -2.46 -0.25
CA VAL A 275 17.79 -2.94 1.02
C VAL A 275 16.50 -3.68 0.74
N CYS A 276 16.41 -4.93 1.16
CA CYS A 276 15.24 -5.78 0.98
C CYS A 276 14.52 -5.94 2.33
N ASN A 277 13.20 -5.74 2.36
CA ASN A 277 12.42 -6.02 3.57
C ASN A 277 12.21 -7.51 3.82
N TYR A 278 12.16 -8.32 2.76
CA TYR A 278 11.86 -9.75 2.83
C TYR A 278 12.86 -10.51 3.71
N THR A 279 14.13 -10.09 3.74
CA THR A 279 15.16 -10.71 4.60
C THR A 279 14.87 -10.52 6.08
N GLU A 280 14.42 -9.32 6.49
CA GLU A 280 13.98 -9.09 7.87
C GLU A 280 12.67 -9.81 8.16
N TYR A 281 11.78 -9.91 7.17
CA TYR A 281 10.47 -10.52 7.35
C TYR A 281 10.53 -12.03 7.51
N MET A 282 11.53 -12.68 6.93
CA MET A 282 11.79 -14.12 7.06
C MET A 282 12.86 -14.44 8.10
N ASN A 283 13.26 -13.47 8.93
CA ASN A 283 14.24 -13.69 10.00
C ASN A 283 13.63 -14.49 11.17
N GLU A 284 13.87 -15.79 11.22
CA GLU A 284 13.37 -16.68 12.29
C GLU A 284 13.76 -16.20 13.70
N LYS A 285 14.96 -15.65 13.88
CA LYS A 285 15.39 -15.15 15.21
C LYS A 285 14.55 -13.96 15.67
N LEU A 286 14.03 -13.18 14.74
CA LEU A 286 13.17 -12.04 15.03
C LEU A 286 11.71 -12.46 15.27
N TRP A 287 11.19 -13.36 14.43
CA TRP A 287 9.75 -13.68 14.39
C TRP A 287 9.36 -14.95 15.15
N ASN A 288 10.31 -15.82 15.46
CA ASN A 288 10.15 -17.06 16.21
C ASN A 288 11.35 -17.27 17.16
N PRO A 289 11.58 -16.35 18.11
CA PRO A 289 12.74 -16.42 19.00
C PRO A 289 12.71 -17.65 19.91
N GLU A 290 13.89 -18.17 20.24
CA GLU A 290 14.04 -19.23 21.23
C GLU A 290 13.42 -18.80 22.58
N GLY A 291 12.56 -19.65 23.14
CA GLY A 291 11.84 -19.35 24.38
C GLY A 291 10.49 -18.63 24.20
N ALA A 292 10.02 -18.42 22.96
CA ALA A 292 8.64 -17.99 22.73
C ALA A 292 7.63 -18.99 23.32
N ARG A 293 6.55 -18.47 23.92
CA ARG A 293 5.49 -19.29 24.56
C ARG A 293 4.86 -20.27 23.58
N GLU A 294 4.71 -19.85 22.33
CA GLU A 294 4.23 -20.65 21.21
C GLU A 294 5.19 -20.46 20.04
N SER A 295 5.50 -21.55 19.32
CA SER A 295 6.34 -21.47 18.14
C SER A 295 5.51 -21.11 16.91
N HIS A 296 5.88 -20.01 16.26
CA HIS A 296 5.23 -19.50 15.06
C HIS A 296 6.30 -19.11 14.04
N PRO A 297 6.75 -20.05 13.18
CA PRO A 297 7.81 -19.81 12.20
C PRO A 297 7.61 -18.51 11.41
N ALA A 298 8.70 -17.83 11.06
CA ALA A 298 8.64 -16.61 10.26
C ALA A 298 7.99 -16.88 8.89
N SER A 299 8.18 -18.07 8.33
CA SER A 299 7.56 -18.49 7.06
C SER A 299 6.06 -18.78 7.15
N THR A 300 5.47 -18.80 8.35
CA THR A 300 4.05 -19.13 8.56
C THR A 300 3.26 -17.86 8.88
N PHE A 301 2.07 -17.74 8.29
CA PHE A 301 1.16 -16.65 8.62
C PHE A 301 0.57 -16.85 10.01
N TRP A 302 0.72 -15.86 10.88
CA TRP A 302 0.09 -15.84 12.20
C TRP A 302 -0.65 -14.51 12.40
N GLY A 303 -1.96 -14.50 12.14
CA GLY A 303 -2.78 -13.27 12.14
C GLY A 303 -2.81 -12.53 13.49
N ARG A 304 -2.45 -13.20 14.59
CA ARG A 304 -2.39 -12.62 15.95
C ARG A 304 -0.99 -12.16 16.36
N ARG A 305 0.01 -12.22 15.46
CA ARG A 305 1.42 -11.92 15.74
C ARG A 305 1.68 -10.55 16.35
N PHE A 306 0.83 -9.56 16.04
CA PHE A 306 0.98 -8.19 16.51
C PHE A 306 0.01 -7.82 17.64
N LEU A 307 -0.60 -8.83 18.28
CA LEU A 307 -1.42 -8.64 19.48
C LEU A 307 -0.58 -8.86 20.73
N LYS A 308 -0.64 -7.89 21.64
CA LYS A 308 -0.08 -7.99 22.98
C LYS A 308 -1.22 -8.13 23.98
N HIS A 309 -1.13 -9.11 24.87
CA HIS A 309 -2.03 -9.24 26.00
C HIS A 309 -1.44 -8.44 27.17
N PRO A 310 -2.15 -7.44 27.71
CA PRO A 310 -1.69 -6.74 28.89
C PRO A 310 -1.51 -7.75 30.01
N GLU A 311 -0.32 -7.78 30.63
CA GLU A 311 -0.11 -8.65 31.78
C GLU A 311 -1.11 -8.27 32.87
N LEU A 312 -1.89 -9.24 33.35
CA LEU A 312 -2.62 -9.08 34.60
C LEU A 312 -1.58 -8.72 35.64
N LYS A 313 -1.68 -7.53 36.25
CA LYS A 313 -0.85 -7.20 37.41
C LYS A 313 -1.08 -8.30 38.43
N GLY A 314 -0.11 -9.20 38.59
CA GLY A 314 -0.11 -10.16 39.69
C GLY A 314 -0.23 -9.40 41.01
N PRO A 315 -0.71 -10.04 42.09
CA PRO A 315 -0.77 -9.38 43.38
C PRO A 315 0.63 -8.88 43.72
N GLY A 316 0.78 -7.56 43.83
CA GLY A 316 2.05 -6.91 44.11
C GLY A 316 2.64 -7.51 45.38
N LYS A 317 3.92 -7.89 45.33
CA LYS A 317 4.73 -8.10 46.51
C LYS A 317 5.07 -6.74 47.10
N ASP A 318 4.10 -6.09 47.72
CA ASP A 318 4.36 -5.03 48.69
C ASP A 318 4.07 -5.60 50.07
N HIS A 319 5.15 -5.80 50.83
CA HIS A 319 5.11 -6.17 52.22
C HIS A 319 4.50 -5.02 53.06
N HIS A 320 3.67 -5.41 54.03
CA HIS A 320 3.11 -4.63 55.16
C HIS A 320 1.93 -3.68 54.83
N GLU A 321 0.69 -4.09 55.12
CA GLU A 321 0.02 -3.81 56.41
C GLU A 321 -1.44 -4.33 56.46
N LYS A 322 -1.74 -4.99 57.59
CA LYS A 322 -3.01 -5.17 58.32
C LYS A 322 -4.22 -5.82 57.64
N GLU A 323 -4.58 -6.94 58.27
CA GLU A 323 -5.84 -7.65 58.21
C GLU A 323 -7.06 -6.72 58.27
N ASN A 324 -7.93 -6.84 57.27
CA ASN A 324 -9.36 -6.82 57.51
C ASN A 324 -10.03 -7.79 56.53
N SER A 325 -10.58 -8.85 57.11
CA SER A 325 -11.34 -9.89 56.44
C SER A 325 -12.71 -9.36 56.03
N GLU A 326 -12.87 -8.97 54.76
CA GLU A 326 -14.17 -8.86 54.12
C GLU A 326 -14.19 -9.67 52.82
N LYS A 327 -15.22 -10.51 52.71
CA LYS A 327 -15.47 -11.44 51.60
C LYS A 327 -15.40 -10.71 50.26
N ARG A 328 -14.33 -10.96 49.50
CA ARG A 328 -14.20 -10.50 48.12
C ARG A 328 -15.05 -11.40 47.23
N SER A 329 -16.20 -10.86 46.83
CA SER A 329 -17.05 -11.39 45.77
C SER A 329 -16.22 -11.72 44.52
N GLU A 330 -16.35 -12.96 44.04
CA GLU A 330 -15.85 -13.45 42.74
C GLU A 330 -16.53 -12.66 41.61
N THR A 331 -16.02 -11.46 41.36
CA THR A 331 -16.32 -10.74 40.12
C THR A 331 -15.36 -11.28 39.07
N ASN A 332 -15.91 -11.97 38.06
CA ASN A 332 -15.24 -12.36 36.82
C ASN A 332 -14.44 -11.18 36.27
N GLN A 333 -13.15 -11.10 36.62
CA GLN A 333 -12.24 -10.15 35.99
C GLN A 333 -12.02 -10.66 34.57
N SER A 334 -12.79 -10.14 33.61
CA SER A 334 -12.55 -10.38 32.20
C SER A 334 -11.10 -10.02 31.90
N GLU A 335 -10.33 -10.96 31.37
CA GLU A 335 -8.96 -10.70 30.94
C GLU A 335 -8.93 -9.44 30.04
N PRO A 336 -7.95 -8.55 30.23
CA PRO A 336 -7.87 -7.32 29.46
C PRO A 336 -7.75 -7.64 27.96
N ALA A 337 -8.53 -6.94 27.14
CA ALA A 337 -8.57 -7.16 25.70
C ALA A 337 -7.17 -6.98 25.06
N PRO A 338 -6.81 -7.80 24.06
CA PRO A 338 -5.53 -7.67 23.38
C PRO A 338 -5.40 -6.32 22.67
N VAL A 339 -4.19 -5.77 22.69
CA VAL A 339 -3.85 -4.49 22.06
C VAL A 339 -2.91 -4.72 20.89
N PHE A 340 -3.21 -4.12 19.75
CA PHE A 340 -2.32 -4.14 18.59
C PHE A 340 -1.05 -3.30 18.85
N SER A 341 0.12 -3.84 18.50
CA SER A 341 1.39 -3.12 18.67
C SER A 341 2.45 -3.57 17.66
N THR A 342 3.09 -2.60 17.01
CA THR A 342 4.34 -2.78 16.25
C THR A 342 5.56 -2.20 16.99
N GLN A 343 5.42 -1.91 18.28
CA GLN A 343 6.48 -1.32 19.08
C GLN A 343 7.68 -2.26 19.17
N GLY A 344 8.88 -1.74 18.92
CA GLY A 344 10.14 -2.50 18.90
C GLY A 344 10.57 -2.94 17.51
N LEU A 345 9.71 -2.84 16.50
CA LEU A 345 10.00 -3.29 15.12
C LEU A 345 10.52 -2.17 14.20
N SER A 346 11.01 -1.07 14.79
CA SER A 346 11.61 0.04 14.05
C SER A 346 12.75 -0.48 13.18
N CYS A 347 12.74 -0.10 11.89
CA CYS A 347 13.70 -0.58 10.88
C CYS A 347 13.66 -2.09 10.56
N GLN A 348 12.78 -2.87 11.21
CA GLN A 348 12.58 -4.30 10.94
C GLN A 348 11.24 -4.56 10.24
N TRP A 349 10.25 -3.71 10.44
CA TRP A 349 8.97 -3.72 9.73
C TRP A 349 8.79 -2.45 8.89
N PHE A 350 8.91 -2.57 7.57
CA PHE A 350 8.90 -1.43 6.63
C PHE A 350 8.26 -1.78 5.25
N PRO A 351 7.00 -2.25 5.19
CA PRO A 351 6.42 -2.77 3.95
C PRO A 351 6.11 -1.67 2.94
N TYR A 352 5.99 -0.44 3.43
CA TYR A 352 5.80 0.76 2.62
C TYR A 352 7.13 1.42 2.20
N GLY A 353 8.26 0.76 2.45
CA GLY A 353 9.58 1.36 2.38
C GLY A 353 9.85 2.29 3.56
N SER A 354 10.94 3.06 3.47
CA SER A 354 11.42 3.94 4.54
C SER A 354 11.98 5.27 4.01
N GLY A 355 12.02 6.25 4.91
CA GLY A 355 12.57 7.59 4.69
C GLY A 355 11.84 8.36 3.58
N GLU A 356 12.61 9.10 2.78
CA GLU A 356 12.08 9.98 1.73
C GLU A 356 11.27 9.25 0.64
N ARG A 357 11.48 7.94 0.46
CA ARG A 357 10.80 7.12 -0.56
C ARG A 357 9.71 6.21 0.03
N ILE A 358 9.25 6.49 1.24
CA ILE A 358 8.10 5.79 1.81
C ILE A 358 6.84 6.03 0.96
N CYS A 359 5.99 5.01 0.83
CA CYS A 359 4.73 5.09 0.09
C CYS A 359 3.85 6.23 0.64
N PRO A 360 3.49 7.22 -0.20
CA PRO A 360 2.63 8.32 0.22
C PRO A 360 1.19 7.86 0.49
N GLY A 361 0.73 6.80 -0.18
CA GLY A 361 -0.62 6.24 -0.05
C GLY A 361 -0.80 5.24 1.10
N ARG A 362 0.21 4.97 1.94
CA ARG A 362 0.17 3.90 2.97
C ARG A 362 -1.02 3.99 3.93
N HIS A 363 -1.43 5.20 4.30
CA HIS A 363 -2.57 5.42 5.19
C HIS A 363 -3.88 5.11 4.49
N PHE A 364 -4.01 5.52 3.23
CA PHE A 364 -5.16 5.21 2.41
C PHE A 364 -5.25 3.71 2.10
N ALA A 365 -4.11 3.06 1.84
CA ALA A 365 -4.03 1.61 1.63
C ALA A 365 -4.64 0.83 2.82
N LYS A 366 -4.32 1.22 4.05
CA LYS A 366 -4.93 0.62 5.25
C LYS A 366 -6.46 0.76 5.24
N HIS A 367 -6.99 1.91 4.85
CA HIS A 367 -8.44 2.12 4.75
C HIS A 367 -9.04 1.23 3.67
N GLN A 368 -8.42 1.16 2.49
CA GLN A 368 -8.90 0.32 1.39
C GLN A 368 -9.01 -1.15 1.81
N ILE A 369 -7.95 -1.74 2.35
CA ILE A 369 -7.93 -3.16 2.71
C ILE A 369 -8.99 -3.47 3.77
N LEU A 370 -8.99 -2.71 4.88
CA LEU A 370 -9.83 -3.03 6.03
C LEU A 370 -11.32 -2.73 5.78
N LEU A 371 -11.64 -1.65 5.07
CA LEU A 371 -13.02 -1.33 4.72
C LEU A 371 -13.56 -2.26 3.63
N THR A 372 -12.74 -2.65 2.65
CA THR A 372 -13.14 -3.67 1.68
C THR A 372 -13.41 -5.00 2.36
N PHE A 373 -12.58 -5.42 3.31
CA PHE A 373 -12.87 -6.61 4.12
C PHE A 373 -14.19 -6.47 4.89
N ALA A 374 -14.41 -5.36 5.59
CA ALA A 374 -15.63 -5.13 6.37
C ALA A 374 -16.89 -5.19 5.49
N VAL A 375 -16.84 -4.59 4.30
CA VAL A 375 -17.93 -4.65 3.32
C VAL A 375 -18.13 -6.08 2.80
N LEU A 376 -17.08 -6.75 2.33
CA LEU A 376 -17.21 -8.09 1.75
C LEU A 376 -17.70 -9.11 2.79
N SER A 377 -17.14 -9.08 4.00
CA SER A 377 -17.48 -10.01 5.09
C SER A 377 -18.88 -9.82 5.64
N THR A 378 -19.51 -8.65 5.45
CA THR A 378 -20.88 -8.37 5.91
C THR A 378 -21.91 -8.51 4.81
N SER A 379 -21.56 -8.17 3.57
CA SER A 379 -22.48 -8.16 2.43
C SER A 379 -22.50 -9.47 1.64
N PHE A 380 -21.50 -10.34 1.80
CA PHE A 380 -21.39 -11.56 1.01
C PHE A 380 -21.05 -12.79 1.85
N ASP A 381 -21.61 -13.93 1.45
CA ASP A 381 -21.10 -15.25 1.79
C ASP A 381 -20.02 -15.60 0.77
N ILE A 382 -18.78 -15.81 1.24
CA ILE A 382 -17.65 -16.19 0.40
C ILE A 382 -17.15 -17.55 0.91
N GLU A 383 -17.14 -18.55 0.04
CA GLU A 383 -16.74 -19.92 0.34
C GLU A 383 -15.56 -20.31 -0.54
N LEU A 384 -14.41 -20.62 0.06
CA LEU A 384 -13.25 -21.13 -0.68
C LEU A 384 -13.56 -22.54 -1.19
N GLN A 385 -13.30 -22.81 -2.46
CA GLN A 385 -13.55 -24.11 -3.10
C GLN A 385 -12.24 -24.91 -3.18
N VAL A 386 -11.57 -25.05 -2.04
CA VAL A 386 -10.24 -25.65 -1.91
C VAL A 386 -10.21 -26.57 -0.69
N VAL A 387 -9.30 -27.55 -0.68
CA VAL A 387 -9.13 -28.44 0.47
C VAL A 387 -8.55 -27.69 1.67
N ASP A 388 -8.85 -28.14 2.88
CA ASP A 388 -8.34 -27.54 4.11
C ASP A 388 -6.81 -27.46 4.10
N GLY A 389 -6.29 -26.29 4.47
CA GLY A 389 -4.86 -26.00 4.46
C GLY A 389 -4.24 -25.73 3.08
N TRP A 390 -5.01 -25.82 1.98
CA TRP A 390 -4.52 -25.43 0.66
C TRP A 390 -4.20 -23.94 0.61
N LYS A 391 -3.11 -23.57 -0.06
CA LYS A 391 -2.70 -22.17 -0.22
C LYS A 391 -1.86 -22.00 -1.49
N PRO A 392 -2.10 -20.95 -2.30
CA PRO A 392 -1.24 -20.65 -3.43
C PRO A 392 0.12 -20.13 -2.93
N LYS A 393 1.19 -20.42 -3.66
CA LYS A 393 2.51 -19.86 -3.33
C LYS A 393 2.57 -18.43 -3.84
N SER A 394 3.52 -17.65 -3.33
CA SER A 394 3.82 -16.35 -3.91
C SER A 394 4.54 -16.52 -5.26
N ASP A 395 4.08 -15.81 -6.29
CA ASP A 395 4.79 -15.72 -7.56
C ASP A 395 6.06 -14.88 -7.40
N LEU A 396 7.19 -15.58 -7.29
CA LEU A 396 8.50 -14.96 -7.09
C LEU A 396 9.00 -14.15 -8.29
N LYS A 397 8.34 -14.22 -9.47
CA LYS A 397 8.63 -13.29 -10.58
C LYS A 397 8.37 -11.83 -10.19
N HIS A 398 7.51 -11.62 -9.20
CA HIS A 398 7.16 -10.29 -8.68
C HIS A 398 8.00 -9.86 -7.46
N PHE A 399 8.99 -10.66 -7.06
CA PHE A 399 9.83 -10.37 -5.91
C PHE A 399 10.55 -9.02 -6.06
N GLY A 400 10.47 -8.18 -5.02
CA GLY A 400 11.11 -6.87 -4.99
C GLY A 400 10.31 -5.72 -5.62
N TYR A 401 9.18 -6.00 -6.27
CA TYR A 401 8.33 -4.98 -6.91
C TYR A 401 7.15 -4.51 -6.04
N GLY A 402 6.91 -5.11 -4.88
CA GLY A 402 5.76 -4.82 -4.04
C GLY A 402 5.11 -6.10 -3.51
N VAL A 403 3.80 -6.22 -3.69
CA VAL A 403 3.05 -7.41 -3.27
C VAL A 403 3.26 -8.52 -4.29
N MET A 404 3.75 -9.65 -3.82
CA MET A 404 3.85 -10.87 -4.62
C MET A 404 2.45 -11.50 -4.73
N PRO A 405 1.89 -11.62 -5.94
CA PRO A 405 0.56 -12.23 -6.13
C PRO A 405 0.64 -13.74 -5.90
N PRO A 406 -0.50 -14.43 -5.76
CA PRO A 406 -0.53 -15.88 -5.81
C PRO A 406 -0.04 -16.40 -7.18
N ASP A 407 0.61 -17.57 -7.19
CA ASP A 407 1.09 -18.23 -8.41
C ASP A 407 0.01 -19.01 -9.17
N SER A 408 -1.15 -19.19 -8.55
CA SER A 408 -2.33 -19.84 -9.14
C SER A 408 -3.61 -19.09 -8.76
N GLN A 409 -4.66 -19.25 -9.58
CA GLN A 409 -6.00 -18.80 -9.21
C GLN A 409 -6.50 -19.56 -7.98
N THR A 410 -7.22 -18.86 -7.10
CA THR A 410 -7.91 -19.47 -5.95
C THR A 410 -9.39 -19.62 -6.26
N PRO A 411 -9.90 -20.85 -6.40
CA PRO A 411 -11.33 -21.10 -6.59
C PRO A 411 -12.14 -20.66 -5.37
N PHE A 412 -13.20 -19.88 -5.59
CA PHE A 412 -14.16 -19.49 -4.56
C PHE A 412 -15.56 -19.31 -5.14
N ARG A 413 -16.57 -19.39 -4.28
CA ARG A 413 -17.94 -19.00 -4.57
C ARG A 413 -18.28 -17.77 -3.76
N ILE A 414 -19.01 -16.83 -4.35
CA ILE A 414 -19.51 -15.64 -3.67
C ILE A 414 -21.01 -15.49 -3.91
N ARG A 415 -21.75 -15.16 -2.86
CA ARG A 415 -23.19 -14.86 -2.92
C ARG A 415 -23.50 -13.66 -2.05
N ARG A 416 -24.32 -12.73 -2.53
CA ARG A 416 -24.80 -11.60 -1.71
C ARG A 416 -25.69 -12.12 -0.58
N ARG A 417 -25.48 -11.65 0.65
CA ARG A 417 -26.37 -11.91 1.78
C ARG A 417 -27.68 -11.13 1.57
N LEU A 418 -28.81 -11.78 1.85
CA LEU A 418 -30.15 -11.19 1.74
C LEU A 418 -30.50 -10.37 2.98
#